data_AF-A0A8A3C1I8-F1
#
_entry.id   AF-A0A8A3C1I8-F1
#
_cell.length_a   1.000
_cell.length_b   1.000
_cell.length_c   1.000
_cell.angle_alpha   90.00
_cell.angle_beta   90.00
_cell.angle_gamma   90.00
#
_symmetry.space_group_name_H-M   'P 1'
#
loop_
_entity.id
_entity.type
_entity.pdbx_description
1 polymer ?
#
loop_
_entity_poly.entity_id
_entity_poly.type
_entity_poly.pdbx_seq_one_letter_code
_entity_poly.pdbx_strand_id
1 'polypeptide(L)'
;RFIDQGLREELSKFPKIEDPDQEMEFLLFVETYQLLEPLIKERDAVYESLTYSSEFYVSAALIWKGSRDMQEQTLFLGNIPLMNSLGTSIVNGIYRIVINQILQSPGIYYRSESNYKGILVYVGTIISDWGGRVELQIDRKRRMWVRVSRKQKISILVLSSAMGLNLKEILENVCYPEIFLSFLNDKEKNEIGSKENAILEFYQQFTCVGGDPVFSESLCKELQKKFFQQKCELGRIGRLNMNERLNLHIPHNNIFLLPRDILAAADHLIEMKLGMDTPSDMNHLKNKRIRSVADLLQDQFGLALVR
;
A
#
# COMPACT_ATOMS: atom_id res chain seq x y z
N ARG A 1 1.10 18.18 -13.70
CA ARG A 1 1.15 17.32 -12.48
C ARG A 1 2.02 16.08 -12.67
N PHE A 2 1.67 15.11 -13.53
CA PHE A 2 2.52 13.91 -13.70
C PHE A 2 3.92 14.28 -14.22
N ILE A 3 3.99 15.03 -15.33
CA ILE A 3 5.27 15.47 -15.90
C ILE A 3 6.05 16.34 -14.90
N ASP A 4 5.42 17.40 -14.37
CA ASP A 4 6.13 18.40 -13.56
C ASP A 4 6.58 17.89 -12.18
N GLN A 5 5.80 16.98 -11.57
CA GLN A 5 5.98 16.56 -10.17
C GLN A 5 6.03 15.04 -10.02
N GLY A 6 5.09 14.31 -10.63
CA GLY A 6 4.96 12.87 -10.46
C GLY A 6 6.19 12.07 -10.92
N LEU A 7 6.81 12.43 -12.05
CA LEU A 7 8.05 11.79 -12.51
C LEU A 7 9.18 11.94 -11.50
N ARG A 8 9.38 13.16 -10.98
CA ARG A 8 10.38 13.45 -9.95
C ARG A 8 10.12 12.64 -8.68
N GLU A 9 8.86 12.58 -8.23
CA GLU A 9 8.47 11.81 -7.05
C GLU A 9 8.79 10.32 -7.21
N GLU A 10 8.45 9.70 -8.34
CA GLU A 10 8.72 8.27 -8.55
C GLU A 10 10.21 7.97 -8.76
N LEU A 11 10.94 8.80 -9.50
CA LEU A 11 12.39 8.67 -9.64
C LEU A 11 13.10 8.81 -8.29
N SER A 12 12.63 9.70 -7.41
CA SER A 12 13.21 9.86 -6.06
C SER A 12 13.03 8.64 -5.15
N LYS A 13 12.03 7.79 -5.45
CA LYS A 13 11.81 6.52 -4.75
C LYS A 13 12.68 5.39 -5.31
N PHE A 14 13.32 5.59 -6.47
CA PHE A 14 14.17 4.57 -7.07
C PHE A 14 15.37 4.28 -6.14
N PRO A 15 15.56 3.02 -5.73
CA PRO A 15 16.62 2.68 -4.80
C PRO A 15 17.99 2.79 -5.49
N LYS A 16 19.04 3.01 -4.68
CA LYS A 16 20.40 2.76 -5.14
C LYS A 16 20.57 1.27 -5.41
N ILE A 17 21.09 0.92 -6.57
CA ILE A 17 21.38 -0.48 -6.91
C ILE A 17 22.85 -0.71 -6.66
N GLU A 18 23.17 -1.68 -5.82
CA GLU A 18 24.54 -2.11 -5.53
C GLU A 18 24.79 -3.49 -6.14
N ASP A 19 26.01 -3.71 -6.62
CA ASP A 19 26.52 -5.05 -6.93
C ASP A 19 26.46 -5.96 -5.68
N PRO A 20 26.16 -7.27 -5.80
CA PRO A 20 26.40 -8.27 -4.75
C PRO A 20 27.69 -8.07 -3.93
N ASP A 21 28.80 -7.72 -4.58
CA ASP A 21 30.11 -7.53 -3.94
C ASP A 21 30.28 -6.12 -3.35
N GLN A 22 29.26 -5.25 -3.49
CA GLN A 22 29.21 -3.85 -3.05
C GLN A 22 30.35 -2.97 -3.59
N GLU A 23 31.01 -3.39 -4.67
CA GLU A 23 32.10 -2.62 -5.29
C GLU A 23 31.60 -1.49 -6.21
N MET A 24 30.41 -1.67 -6.80
CA MET A 24 29.79 -0.71 -7.72
C MET A 24 28.42 -0.24 -7.22
N GLU A 25 28.15 1.05 -7.36
CA GLU A 25 26.83 1.65 -7.10
C GLU A 25 26.28 2.28 -8.38
N PHE A 26 25.00 2.04 -8.66
CA PHE A 26 24.24 2.72 -9.70
C PHE A 26 23.29 3.74 -9.08
N LEU A 27 23.31 4.96 -9.60
CA LEU A 27 22.55 6.09 -9.08
C LEU A 27 21.87 6.87 -10.21
N LEU A 28 20.58 7.17 -10.05
CA LEU A 28 19.82 8.05 -10.96
C LEU A 28 19.83 9.49 -10.44
N PHE A 29 20.19 10.45 -11.30
CA PHE A 29 20.12 11.87 -10.99
C PHE A 29 18.73 12.41 -11.33
N VAL A 30 17.88 12.43 -10.31
CA VAL A 30 16.46 12.79 -10.45
C VAL A 30 16.26 14.21 -11.00
N GLU A 31 17.14 15.15 -10.67
CA GLU A 31 16.99 16.56 -11.10
C GLU A 31 17.35 16.80 -12.58
N THR A 32 17.95 15.83 -13.27
CA THR A 32 18.41 15.98 -14.67
C THR A 32 17.52 15.29 -15.68
N TYR A 33 16.30 14.87 -15.30
CA TYR A 33 15.40 14.25 -16.28
C TYR A 33 15.03 15.22 -17.41
N GLN A 34 14.91 14.69 -18.61
CA GLN A 34 14.60 15.45 -19.81
C GLN A 34 13.51 14.73 -20.61
N LEU A 35 12.54 15.51 -21.08
CA LEU A 35 11.53 15.07 -22.03
C LEU A 35 11.77 15.80 -23.33
N LEU A 36 12.11 15.07 -24.38
CA LEU A 36 12.34 15.65 -25.70
C LEU A 36 11.00 15.98 -26.36
N GLU A 37 10.95 17.09 -27.08
CA GLU A 37 9.79 17.38 -27.92
C GLU A 37 9.60 16.27 -28.97
N PRO A 38 8.37 15.79 -29.19
CA PRO A 38 8.12 14.75 -30.18
C PRO A 38 8.58 15.17 -31.57
N LEU A 39 9.29 14.27 -32.25
CA LEU A 39 9.83 14.51 -33.60
C LEU A 39 8.72 14.68 -34.67
N ILE A 40 7.57 14.05 -34.44
CA ILE A 40 6.40 14.11 -35.32
C ILE A 40 5.32 15.01 -34.73
N LYS A 41 4.50 15.64 -35.58
CA LYS A 41 3.34 16.41 -35.11
C LYS A 41 2.17 15.48 -34.84
N GLU A 42 1.20 15.95 -34.05
CA GLU A 42 -0.03 15.21 -33.73
C GLU A 42 -0.75 14.68 -34.99
N ARG A 43 -0.82 15.48 -36.06
CA ARG A 43 -1.48 15.07 -37.32
C ARG A 43 -0.75 13.91 -37.99
N ASP A 44 0.57 13.98 -38.04
CA ASP A 44 1.41 12.97 -38.68
C ASP A 44 1.32 11.65 -37.90
N ALA A 45 1.26 11.71 -36.57
CA ALA A 45 1.02 10.53 -35.73
C ALA A 45 -0.32 9.83 -36.06
N VAL A 46 -1.37 10.58 -36.39
CA VAL A 46 -2.66 10.03 -36.84
C VAL A 46 -2.54 9.38 -38.22
N TYR A 47 -1.95 10.08 -39.19
CA TYR A 47 -1.81 9.56 -40.56
C TYR A 47 -0.93 8.31 -40.63
N GLU A 48 0.16 8.27 -39.86
CA GLU A 48 1.12 7.17 -39.84
C GLU A 48 0.76 6.06 -38.85
N SER A 49 -0.38 6.16 -38.16
CA SER A 49 -0.80 5.19 -37.13
C SER A 49 0.20 5.01 -35.98
N LEU A 50 0.89 6.09 -35.60
CA LEU A 50 1.90 6.12 -34.52
C LEU A 50 1.33 6.67 -33.21
N THR A 51 2.06 6.47 -32.11
CA THR A 51 1.73 7.07 -30.81
C THR A 51 2.45 8.41 -30.66
N TYR A 52 1.71 9.49 -30.41
CA TYR A 52 2.28 10.80 -30.12
C TYR A 52 2.87 10.79 -28.71
N SER A 53 4.20 10.74 -28.62
CA SER A 53 4.92 10.56 -27.36
C SER A 53 6.23 11.32 -27.35
N SER A 54 6.70 11.64 -26.14
CA SER A 54 7.96 12.29 -25.86
C SER A 54 8.96 11.24 -25.36
N GLU A 55 10.19 11.31 -25.88
CA GLU A 55 11.30 10.48 -25.40
C GLU A 55 11.77 10.98 -24.03
N PHE A 56 11.91 10.06 -23.09
CA PHE A 56 12.23 10.34 -21.70
C PHE A 56 13.63 9.86 -21.36
N TYR A 57 14.45 10.81 -20.90
CA TYR A 57 15.85 10.60 -20.55
C TYR A 57 16.12 10.99 -19.10
N VAL A 58 17.05 10.28 -18.46
CA VAL A 58 17.53 10.59 -17.10
C VAL A 58 19.03 10.36 -17.04
N SER A 59 19.79 11.25 -16.42
CA SER A 59 21.22 11.01 -16.19
C SER A 59 21.40 9.99 -15.06
N ALA A 60 22.30 9.05 -15.27
CA ALA A 60 22.67 8.04 -14.30
C ALA A 60 24.19 7.98 -14.16
N ALA A 61 24.66 7.52 -13.02
CA ALA A 61 26.08 7.23 -12.83
C ALA A 61 26.32 5.84 -12.25
N LEU A 62 27.43 5.27 -12.70
CA LEU A 62 28.05 4.10 -12.11
C LEU A 62 29.28 4.57 -11.32
N ILE A 63 29.34 4.24 -10.03
CA ILE A 63 30.38 4.66 -9.10
C ILE A 63 31.13 3.42 -8.62
N TRP A 64 32.45 3.38 -8.78
CA TRP A 64 33.31 2.34 -8.23
C TRP A 64 33.86 2.77 -6.87
N LYS A 65 33.49 2.06 -5.80
CA LYS A 65 33.90 2.42 -4.43
C LYS A 65 35.41 2.32 -4.22
N GLY A 66 36.06 1.37 -4.89
CA GLY A 66 37.49 1.10 -4.75
C GLY A 66 38.41 2.18 -5.36
N SER A 67 38.05 2.73 -6.52
CA SER A 67 38.87 3.72 -7.23
C SER A 67 38.36 5.16 -7.12
N ARG A 68 37.15 5.38 -6.58
CA ARG A 68 36.41 6.66 -6.64
C ARG A 68 36.18 7.16 -8.08
N ASP A 69 36.26 6.27 -9.07
CA ASP A 69 35.88 6.61 -10.43
C ASP A 69 34.36 6.64 -10.55
N MET A 70 33.87 7.57 -11.37
CA MET A 70 32.46 7.75 -11.66
C MET A 70 32.29 7.92 -13.16
N GLN A 71 31.39 7.12 -13.74
CA GLN A 71 30.98 7.26 -15.13
C GLN A 71 29.53 7.72 -15.18
N GLU A 72 29.31 8.93 -15.70
CA GLU A 72 27.98 9.49 -15.89
C GLU A 72 27.51 9.32 -17.35
N GLN A 73 26.26 8.91 -17.53
CA GLN A 73 25.64 8.75 -18.84
C GLN A 73 24.17 9.16 -18.80
N THR A 74 23.68 9.78 -19.88
CA THR A 74 22.25 10.03 -20.06
C THR A 74 21.59 8.80 -20.65
N LEU A 75 20.63 8.21 -19.93
CA LEU A 75 19.95 6.99 -20.29
C LEU A 75 18.57 7.29 -20.87
N PHE A 76 18.21 6.62 -21.95
CA PHE A 76 16.84 6.58 -22.45
C PHE A 76 16.02 5.57 -21.64
N LEU A 77 14.97 6.02 -20.96
CA LEU A 77 14.10 5.17 -20.14
C LEU A 77 12.83 4.74 -20.86
N GLY A 78 12.41 5.46 -21.91
CA GLY A 78 11.25 5.08 -22.72
C GLY A 78 10.49 6.27 -23.28
N ASN A 79 9.29 5.99 -23.81
CA ASN A 79 8.42 7.00 -24.42
C ASN A 79 7.20 7.25 -23.53
N ILE A 80 6.92 8.52 -23.25
CA ILE A 80 5.75 8.96 -22.49
C ILE A 80 4.72 9.55 -23.47
N PRO A 81 3.53 8.93 -23.63
CA PRO A 81 2.46 9.51 -24.44
C PRO A 81 2.07 10.90 -23.94
N LEU A 82 2.02 11.86 -24.85
CA LEU A 82 1.62 13.22 -24.51
C LEU A 82 0.12 13.42 -24.69
N MET A 83 -0.42 14.36 -23.94
CA MET A 83 -1.79 14.82 -24.06
C MET A 83 -1.79 16.15 -24.79
N ASN A 84 -2.65 16.29 -25.79
CA ASN A 84 -2.80 17.54 -26.52
C ASN A 84 -3.63 18.56 -25.73
N SER A 85 -3.75 19.77 -26.29
CA SER A 85 -4.48 20.89 -25.68
C SER A 85 -5.98 20.61 -25.46
N LEU A 86 -6.55 19.61 -26.14
CA LEU A 86 -7.95 19.19 -25.98
C LEU A 86 -8.15 18.13 -24.88
N GLY A 87 -7.07 17.67 -24.23
CA GLY A 87 -7.16 16.62 -23.22
C GLY A 87 -7.22 15.20 -23.79
N THR A 88 -6.77 15.01 -25.03
CA THR A 88 -6.73 13.69 -25.71
C THR A 88 -5.28 13.25 -25.96
N SER A 89 -5.03 11.95 -25.98
CA SER A 89 -3.74 11.37 -26.35
C SER A 89 -3.89 10.55 -27.62
N ILE A 90 -2.89 10.56 -28.50
CA ILE A 90 -2.91 9.79 -29.74
C ILE A 90 -2.10 8.52 -29.51
N VAL A 91 -2.77 7.37 -29.57
CA VAL A 91 -2.13 6.05 -29.41
C VAL A 91 -2.44 5.21 -30.63
N ASN A 92 -1.39 4.82 -31.36
CA ASN A 92 -1.47 4.11 -32.64
C ASN A 92 -2.40 4.80 -33.64
N GLY A 93 -2.23 6.12 -33.79
CA GLY A 93 -3.01 6.99 -34.67
C GLY A 93 -4.44 7.29 -34.24
N ILE A 94 -4.89 6.79 -33.09
CA ILE A 94 -6.26 6.94 -32.62
C ILE A 94 -6.29 7.89 -31.42
N TYR A 95 -7.18 8.89 -31.47
CA TYR A 95 -7.47 9.74 -30.32
C TYR A 95 -8.11 8.94 -29.20
N ARG A 96 -7.52 9.02 -28.01
CA ARG A 96 -7.99 8.37 -26.78
C ARG A 96 -8.13 9.40 -25.67
N ILE A 97 -9.11 9.17 -24.82
CA ILE A 97 -9.34 9.94 -23.60
C ILE A 97 -9.23 8.98 -22.42
N VAL A 98 -8.46 9.36 -21.42
CA VAL A 98 -8.37 8.61 -20.16
C VAL A 98 -9.43 9.16 -19.21
N ILE A 99 -10.39 8.31 -18.85
CA ILE A 99 -11.47 8.69 -17.93
C ILE A 99 -10.94 8.66 -16.49
N ASN A 100 -11.21 9.73 -15.75
CA ASN A 100 -10.89 9.79 -14.33
C ASN A 100 -11.64 8.71 -13.55
N GLN A 101 -10.96 8.04 -12.63
CA GLN A 101 -11.55 7.00 -11.80
C GLN A 101 -12.02 7.56 -10.47
N ILE A 102 -13.21 7.17 -10.02
CA ILE A 102 -13.69 7.44 -8.67
C ILE A 102 -13.45 6.19 -7.82
N LEU A 103 -12.51 6.31 -6.88
CA LEU A 103 -12.12 5.22 -5.98
C LEU A 103 -12.48 5.58 -4.55
N GLN A 104 -12.49 4.58 -3.67
CA GLN A 104 -12.56 4.85 -2.24
C GLN A 104 -11.27 5.55 -1.79
N SER A 105 -11.39 6.59 -0.97
CA SER A 105 -10.24 7.22 -0.34
C SER A 105 -9.56 6.24 0.63
N PRO A 106 -8.22 6.26 0.76
CA PRO A 106 -7.53 5.44 1.76
C PRO A 106 -7.96 5.83 3.17
N GLY A 107 -7.97 4.88 4.10
CA GLY A 107 -8.49 5.07 5.46
C GLY A 107 -9.28 3.86 5.95
N ILE A 108 -10.04 4.03 7.04
CA ILE A 108 -10.86 2.98 7.63
C ILE A 108 -12.35 3.29 7.53
N TYR A 109 -13.12 2.26 7.18
CA TYR A 109 -14.56 2.33 7.00
C TYR A 109 -15.23 1.21 7.75
N TYR A 110 -16.31 1.52 8.44
CA TYR A 110 -17.07 0.51 9.17
C TYR A 110 -18.43 0.30 8.53
N ARG A 111 -18.86 -0.96 8.47
CA ARG A 111 -20.19 -1.35 8.01
C ARG A 111 -20.76 -2.46 8.86
N SER A 112 -22.08 -2.51 8.92
CA SER A 112 -22.83 -3.63 9.48
C SER A 112 -23.44 -4.45 8.34
N GLU A 113 -23.18 -5.75 8.34
CA GLU A 113 -23.77 -6.71 7.40
C GLU A 113 -24.72 -7.63 8.14
N SER A 114 -25.92 -7.86 7.62
CA SER A 114 -26.79 -8.93 8.10
C SER A 114 -26.40 -10.24 7.42
N ASN A 115 -26.01 -11.24 8.20
CA ASN A 115 -25.87 -12.61 7.67
C ASN A 115 -27.23 -13.15 7.19
N TYR A 116 -27.21 -14.25 6.42
CA TYR A 116 -28.42 -15.00 5.99
C TYR A 116 -29.35 -15.43 7.14
N LYS A 117 -28.85 -15.42 8.38
CA LYS A 117 -29.60 -15.74 9.61
C LYS A 117 -30.09 -14.49 10.37
N GLY A 118 -30.01 -13.29 9.78
CA GLY A 118 -30.43 -12.02 10.40
C GLY A 118 -29.48 -11.45 11.47
N ILE A 119 -28.38 -12.14 11.79
CA ILE A 119 -27.40 -11.67 12.77
C ILE A 119 -26.51 -10.58 12.15
N LEU A 120 -26.45 -9.42 12.81
CA LEU A 120 -25.55 -8.32 12.46
C LEU A 120 -24.08 -8.70 12.71
N VAL A 121 -23.25 -8.53 11.68
CA VAL A 121 -21.80 -8.66 11.70
C VAL A 121 -21.22 -7.29 11.42
N TYR A 122 -20.33 -6.84 12.28
CA TYR A 122 -19.62 -5.58 12.10
C TYR A 122 -18.28 -5.85 11.41
N VAL A 123 -17.99 -5.06 10.39
CA VAL A 123 -16.77 -5.17 9.58
C VAL A 123 -16.11 -3.80 9.50
N GLY A 124 -14.85 -3.71 9.92
CA GLY A 124 -13.98 -2.57 9.69
C GLY A 124 -13.07 -2.85 8.49
N THR A 125 -13.11 -2.03 7.44
CA THR A 125 -12.28 -2.19 6.23
C THR A 125 -11.26 -1.07 6.18
N ILE A 126 -9.99 -1.43 6.34
CA ILE A 126 -8.86 -0.53 6.09
C ILE A 126 -8.50 -0.63 4.60
N ILE A 127 -8.36 0.52 3.95
CA ILE A 127 -8.04 0.65 2.53
C ILE A 127 -6.71 1.39 2.41
N SER A 128 -5.75 0.74 1.76
CA SER A 128 -4.43 1.29 1.46
C SER A 128 -4.47 2.25 0.27
N ASP A 129 -3.42 3.03 0.09
CA ASP A 129 -3.28 3.98 -1.00
C ASP A 129 -3.26 3.29 -2.37
N TRP A 130 -2.71 2.08 -2.43
CA TRP A 130 -2.71 1.23 -3.63
C TRP A 130 -4.03 0.46 -3.84
N GLY A 131 -5.00 0.60 -2.93
CA GLY A 131 -6.30 -0.09 -3.01
C GLY A 131 -6.31 -1.50 -2.40
N GLY A 132 -5.23 -1.90 -1.74
CA GLY A 132 -5.20 -3.08 -0.87
C GLY A 132 -6.22 -2.94 0.26
N ARG A 133 -6.81 -4.06 0.69
CA ARG A 133 -7.84 -4.08 1.73
C ARG A 133 -7.46 -5.03 2.86
N VAL A 134 -7.69 -4.58 4.07
CA VAL A 134 -7.57 -5.37 5.30
C VAL A 134 -8.89 -5.24 6.05
N GLU A 135 -9.61 -6.34 6.23
CA GLU A 135 -10.93 -6.35 6.88
C GLU A 135 -10.85 -6.93 8.28
N LEU A 136 -11.24 -6.17 9.29
CA LEU A 136 -11.44 -6.61 10.66
C LEU A 136 -12.89 -7.08 10.83
N GLN A 137 -13.09 -8.25 11.43
CA GLN A 137 -14.41 -8.82 11.67
C GLN A 137 -14.49 -9.45 13.07
N ILE A 138 -15.62 -9.27 13.75
CA ILE A 138 -15.90 -9.98 15.01
C ILE A 138 -16.79 -11.17 14.71
N ASP A 139 -16.34 -12.37 15.09
CA ASP A 139 -17.09 -13.61 14.95
C ASP A 139 -18.14 -13.77 16.07
N ARG A 140 -19.04 -14.76 15.92
CA ARG A 140 -20.08 -15.08 16.90
C ARG A 140 -19.52 -15.46 18.26
N LYS A 141 -18.38 -16.14 18.29
CA LYS A 141 -17.64 -16.48 19.52
C LYS A 141 -16.91 -15.27 20.13
N ARG A 142 -17.28 -14.04 19.74
CA ARG A 142 -16.67 -12.77 20.13
C ARG A 142 -15.20 -12.58 19.76
N ARG A 143 -14.57 -13.52 19.05
CA ARG A 143 -13.18 -13.41 18.58
C ARG A 143 -13.05 -12.47 17.40
N MET A 144 -11.98 -11.67 17.38
CA MET A 144 -11.70 -10.77 16.27
C MET A 144 -10.70 -11.37 15.29
N TRP A 145 -11.03 -11.25 14.01
CA TRP A 145 -10.27 -11.78 12.89
C TRP A 145 -9.93 -10.66 11.92
N VAL A 146 -8.76 -10.76 11.32
CA VAL A 146 -8.31 -9.93 10.22
C VAL A 146 -8.29 -10.77 8.95
N ARG A 147 -8.97 -10.30 7.90
CA ARG A 147 -8.95 -10.87 6.57
C ARG A 147 -8.09 -9.98 5.69
N VAL A 148 -6.93 -10.49 5.32
CA VAL A 148 -5.97 -9.81 4.44
C VAL A 148 -6.16 -10.22 2.98
N SER A 149 -6.65 -11.44 2.73
CA SER A 149 -6.91 -12.00 1.40
C SER A 149 -8.27 -12.70 1.38
N ARG A 150 -8.82 -13.03 0.21
CA ARG A 150 -10.11 -13.73 0.10
C ARG A 150 -10.11 -15.12 0.75
N LYS A 151 -8.94 -15.68 1.08
CA LYS A 151 -8.80 -17.11 1.40
C LYS A 151 -8.78 -17.41 2.91
N GLN A 152 -8.21 -16.53 3.74
CA GLN A 152 -7.93 -16.89 5.15
C GLN A 152 -8.22 -15.77 6.15
N LYS A 153 -8.68 -16.17 7.33
CA LYS A 153 -8.87 -15.32 8.52
C LYS A 153 -7.67 -15.52 9.44
N ILE A 154 -7.08 -14.43 9.89
CA ILE A 154 -5.93 -14.40 10.78
C ILE A 154 -6.38 -13.80 12.10
N SER A 155 -5.92 -14.30 13.24
CA SER A 155 -6.24 -13.69 14.53
C SER A 155 -5.66 -12.26 14.59
N ILE A 156 -6.42 -11.31 15.15
CA ILE A 156 -5.89 -9.94 15.31
C ILE A 156 -4.66 -9.91 16.23
N LEU A 157 -4.59 -10.81 17.20
CA LEU A 157 -3.45 -10.93 18.12
C LEU A 157 -2.21 -11.38 17.37
N VAL A 158 -2.34 -12.37 16.47
CA VAL A 158 -1.22 -12.86 15.64
C VAL A 158 -0.70 -11.75 14.73
N LEU A 159 -1.60 -10.99 14.09
CA LEU A 159 -1.18 -9.83 13.28
C LEU A 159 -0.46 -8.78 14.13
N SER A 160 -1.03 -8.40 15.28
CA SER A 160 -0.45 -7.38 16.16
C SER A 160 0.93 -7.81 16.67
N SER A 161 1.10 -9.08 17.00
CA SER A 161 2.38 -9.66 17.40
C SER A 161 3.38 -9.75 16.26
N ALA A 162 2.94 -10.11 15.05
CA ALA A 162 3.77 -10.10 13.85
C ALA A 162 4.23 -8.68 13.45
N MET A 163 3.45 -7.65 13.80
CA MET A 163 3.84 -6.23 13.66
C MET A 163 4.75 -5.75 14.81
N GLY A 164 5.09 -6.61 15.76
CA GLY A 164 6.13 -6.38 16.76
C GLY A 164 5.65 -6.13 18.19
N LEU A 165 4.35 -6.21 18.47
CA LEU A 165 3.81 -6.04 19.82
C LEU A 165 3.84 -7.33 20.64
N ASN A 166 4.05 -7.21 21.95
CA ASN A 166 3.85 -8.33 22.87
C ASN A 166 2.42 -8.31 23.43
N LEU A 167 1.94 -9.46 23.96
CA LEU A 167 0.59 -9.53 24.54
C LEU A 167 0.35 -8.47 25.63
N LYS A 168 1.34 -8.23 26.50
CA LYS A 168 1.26 -7.20 27.54
C LYS A 168 1.05 -5.80 26.93
N GLU A 169 1.84 -5.46 25.91
CA GLU A 169 1.74 -4.17 25.21
C GLU A 169 0.39 -4.04 24.50
N ILE A 170 -0.12 -5.12 23.89
CA ILE A 170 -1.45 -5.12 23.28
C ILE A 170 -2.50 -4.76 24.34
N LEU A 171 -2.49 -5.43 25.48
CA LEU A 171 -3.48 -5.22 26.55
C LEU A 171 -3.39 -3.83 27.21
N GLU A 172 -2.19 -3.25 27.28
CA GLU A 172 -1.99 -1.89 27.79
C GLU A 172 -2.47 -0.80 26.82
N ASN A 173 -2.55 -1.11 25.52
CA ASN A 173 -2.86 -0.13 24.46
C ASN A 173 -4.29 -0.26 23.90
N VAL A 174 -5.11 -1.18 24.41
CA VAL A 174 -6.53 -1.34 24.02
C VAL A 174 -7.47 -0.81 25.08
N CYS A 175 -8.62 -0.29 24.66
CA CYS A 175 -9.67 0.19 25.57
C CYS A 175 -10.43 -0.97 26.25
N TYR A 176 -10.48 -2.15 25.62
CA TYR A 176 -11.27 -3.29 26.10
C TYR A 176 -10.42 -4.56 26.32
N PRO A 177 -9.44 -4.56 27.24
CA PRO A 177 -8.49 -5.66 27.41
C PRO A 177 -9.17 -7.00 27.75
N GLU A 178 -10.27 -6.99 28.51
CA GLU A 178 -11.03 -8.20 28.84
C GLU A 178 -11.60 -8.88 27.59
N ILE A 179 -12.03 -8.10 26.59
CA ILE A 179 -12.54 -8.63 25.33
C ILE A 179 -11.40 -9.27 24.55
N PHE A 180 -10.22 -8.64 24.48
CA PHE A 180 -9.04 -9.22 23.82
C PHE A 180 -8.56 -10.50 24.52
N LEU A 181 -8.57 -10.54 25.86
CA LEU A 181 -8.25 -11.75 26.63
C LEU A 181 -9.24 -12.90 26.34
N SER A 182 -10.51 -12.58 26.10
CA SER A 182 -11.51 -13.59 25.72
C SER A 182 -11.25 -14.23 24.36
N PHE A 183 -10.32 -13.68 23.55
CA PHE A 183 -9.96 -14.26 22.27
C PHE A 183 -9.05 -15.47 22.40
N LEU A 184 -8.34 -15.57 23.52
CA LEU A 184 -7.32 -16.58 23.78
C LEU A 184 -7.92 -17.84 24.41
N ASN A 185 -7.57 -19.00 23.85
CA ASN A 185 -7.73 -20.28 24.55
C ASN A 185 -6.59 -20.47 25.58
N ASP A 186 -6.76 -21.35 26.58
CA ASP A 186 -5.75 -21.57 27.63
C ASP A 186 -4.40 -22.10 27.11
N LYS A 187 -4.36 -22.74 25.93
CA LYS A 187 -3.11 -23.10 25.23
C LYS A 187 -2.42 -21.89 24.57
N GLU A 188 -3.21 -21.01 23.95
CA GLU A 188 -2.70 -19.84 23.21
C GLU A 188 -2.12 -18.76 24.14
N LYS A 189 -2.58 -18.69 25.39
CA LYS A 189 -2.02 -17.82 26.43
C LYS A 189 -0.52 -18.07 26.68
N ASN A 190 -0.05 -19.31 26.47
CA ASN A 190 1.34 -19.69 26.69
C ASN A 190 2.21 -19.60 25.43
N GLU A 191 1.60 -19.59 24.23
CA GLU A 191 2.31 -19.65 22.94
C GLU A 191 2.53 -18.26 22.28
N ILE A 192 1.70 -17.26 22.60
CA ILE A 192 1.79 -15.89 22.02
C ILE A 192 2.95 -15.05 22.64
N GLY A 193 4.02 -15.71 23.08
CA GLY A 193 5.18 -15.09 23.72
C GLY A 193 6.31 -14.70 22.76
N SER A 194 6.51 -15.43 21.66
CA SER A 194 7.62 -15.18 20.73
C SER A 194 7.16 -14.46 19.46
N LYS A 195 7.82 -13.32 19.16
CA LYS A 195 7.58 -12.54 17.93
C LYS A 195 7.82 -13.39 16.67
N GLU A 196 8.81 -14.27 16.71
CA GLU A 196 9.19 -15.14 15.60
C GLU A 196 8.07 -16.13 15.25
N ASN A 197 7.45 -16.74 16.28
CA ASN A 197 6.33 -17.66 16.10
C ASN A 197 5.11 -16.94 15.51
N ALA A 198 4.82 -15.71 15.97
CA ALA A 198 3.73 -14.92 15.41
C ALA A 198 3.97 -14.55 13.94
N ILE A 199 5.21 -14.21 13.57
CA ILE A 199 5.58 -13.95 12.17
C ILE A 199 5.41 -15.20 11.31
N LEU A 200 5.84 -16.36 11.81
CA LEU A 200 5.68 -17.64 11.11
C LEU A 200 4.21 -18.01 10.92
N GLU A 201 3.42 -17.95 11.98
CA GLU A 201 1.99 -18.23 11.93
C GLU A 201 1.28 -17.28 10.96
N PHE A 202 1.59 -15.98 11.05
CA PHE A 202 1.06 -14.99 10.12
C PHE A 202 1.44 -15.32 8.67
N TYR A 203 2.71 -15.65 8.41
CA TYR A 203 3.21 -15.95 7.07
C TYR A 203 2.54 -17.20 6.46
N GLN A 204 2.42 -18.28 7.24
CA GLN A 204 1.71 -19.50 6.83
C GLN A 204 0.26 -19.21 6.43
N GLN A 205 -0.47 -18.46 7.27
CA GLN A 205 -1.86 -18.11 7.03
C GLN A 205 -2.03 -17.08 5.89
N PHE A 206 -1.04 -16.20 5.67
CA PHE A 206 -1.10 -15.19 4.62
C PHE A 206 -0.83 -15.79 3.23
N THR A 207 0.18 -16.66 3.12
CA THR A 207 0.60 -17.25 1.85
C THR A 207 -0.15 -18.53 1.49
N CYS A 208 -0.85 -19.15 2.45
CA CYS A 208 -1.50 -20.45 2.30
C CYS A 208 -0.53 -21.55 1.82
N VAL A 209 0.75 -21.47 2.17
CA VAL A 209 1.77 -22.46 1.81
C VAL A 209 1.65 -23.67 2.74
N GLY A 210 1.63 -24.87 2.16
CA GLY A 210 1.72 -26.12 2.93
C GLY A 210 3.16 -26.42 3.32
N GLY A 211 3.42 -26.64 4.61
CA GLY A 211 4.74 -26.93 5.18
C GLY A 211 4.96 -26.22 6.52
N ASP A 212 6.05 -26.56 7.20
CA ASP A 212 6.49 -25.92 8.44
C ASP A 212 7.64 -24.93 8.14
N PRO A 213 7.33 -23.67 7.76
CA PRO A 213 8.37 -22.66 7.55
C PRO A 213 9.19 -22.43 8.82
N VAL A 214 10.50 -22.34 8.64
CA VAL A 214 11.44 -21.96 9.68
C VAL A 214 11.68 -20.46 9.59
N PHE A 215 11.79 -19.80 10.74
CA PHE A 215 12.03 -18.38 10.80
C PHE A 215 13.35 -18.04 10.12
N SER A 216 13.33 -17.04 9.24
CA SER A 216 14.50 -16.57 8.50
C SER A 216 14.33 -15.10 8.14
N GLU A 217 15.44 -14.39 8.00
CA GLU A 217 15.42 -12.98 7.62
C GLU A 217 14.84 -12.76 6.21
N SER A 218 15.02 -13.72 5.31
CA SER A 218 14.43 -13.70 3.97
C SER A 218 12.90 -13.72 4.01
N LEU A 219 12.30 -14.51 4.91
CA LEU A 219 10.85 -14.55 5.12
C LEU A 219 10.34 -13.20 5.62
N CYS A 220 11.06 -12.55 6.54
CA CYS A 220 10.72 -11.19 6.99
C CYS A 220 10.74 -10.19 5.83
N LYS A 221 11.77 -10.23 4.97
CA LYS A 221 11.88 -9.37 3.77
C LYS A 221 10.74 -9.63 2.78
N GLU A 222 10.37 -10.90 2.58
CA GLU A 222 9.25 -11.28 1.72
C GLU A 222 7.91 -10.75 2.25
N LEU A 223 7.68 -10.90 3.55
CA LEU A 223 6.48 -10.42 4.23
C LEU A 223 6.41 -8.88 4.19
N GLN A 224 7.54 -8.20 4.40
CA GLN A 224 7.66 -6.75 4.23
C GLN A 224 7.26 -6.29 2.83
N LYS A 225 7.74 -6.99 1.80
CA LYS A 225 7.41 -6.67 0.40
C LYS A 225 5.96 -7.01 0.03
N LYS A 226 5.47 -8.20 0.38
CA LYS A 226 4.15 -8.70 -0.05
C LYS A 226 2.99 -8.15 0.77
N PHE A 227 3.17 -7.98 2.08
CA PHE A 227 2.11 -7.52 2.97
C PHE A 227 2.22 -6.02 3.24
N PHE A 228 3.34 -5.57 3.83
CA PHE A 228 3.43 -4.21 4.34
C PHE A 228 3.48 -3.15 3.24
N GLN A 229 4.28 -3.35 2.18
CA GLN A 229 4.32 -2.39 1.07
C GLN A 229 3.01 -2.34 0.29
N GLN A 230 2.43 -3.49 -0.07
CA GLN A 230 1.24 -3.52 -0.94
C GLN A 230 -0.08 -3.20 -0.21
N LYS A 231 -0.22 -3.63 1.06
CA LYS A 231 -1.50 -3.59 1.78
C LYS A 231 -1.54 -2.64 2.96
N CYS A 232 -0.39 -2.20 3.47
CA CYS A 232 -0.31 -1.34 4.64
C CYS A 232 0.12 0.09 4.33
N GLU A 233 0.52 0.43 3.10
CA GLU A 233 0.81 1.81 2.73
C GLU A 233 -0.50 2.63 2.66
N LEU A 234 -0.75 3.47 3.66
CA LEU A 234 -1.90 4.36 3.75
C LEU A 234 -1.72 5.64 2.91
N GLY A 235 -0.46 6.03 2.66
CA GLY A 235 -0.14 7.34 2.11
C GLY A 235 -0.50 8.48 3.07
N ARG A 236 -0.26 9.73 2.64
CA ARG A 236 -0.52 10.92 3.48
C ARG A 236 -2.01 11.09 3.78
N ILE A 237 -2.85 10.88 2.76
CA ILE A 237 -4.31 11.00 2.88
C ILE A 237 -4.87 9.89 3.77
N GLY A 238 -4.43 8.65 3.59
CA GLY A 238 -4.89 7.55 4.45
C GLY A 238 -4.47 7.73 5.88
N ARG A 239 -3.24 8.19 6.16
CA ARG A 239 -2.79 8.53 7.52
C ARG A 239 -3.68 9.60 8.16
N LEU A 240 -4.01 10.67 7.42
CA LEU A 240 -4.91 11.72 7.89
C LEU A 240 -6.31 11.18 8.20
N ASN A 241 -6.91 10.45 7.26
CA ASN A 241 -8.25 9.87 7.44
C ASN A 241 -8.30 8.85 8.59
N MET A 242 -7.25 8.05 8.77
CA MET A 242 -7.11 7.12 9.90
C MET A 242 -7.06 7.87 11.24
N ASN A 243 -6.21 8.91 11.31
CA ASN A 243 -6.07 9.72 12.52
C ASN A 243 -7.37 10.40 12.91
N GLU A 244 -8.08 10.99 11.94
CA GLU A 244 -9.37 11.64 12.19
C GLU A 244 -10.43 10.63 12.63
N ARG A 245 -10.53 9.48 11.95
CA ARG A 245 -11.58 8.49 12.24
C ARG A 245 -11.36 7.75 13.56
N LEU A 246 -10.10 7.46 13.91
CA LEU A 246 -9.73 6.70 15.11
C LEU A 246 -9.24 7.58 16.26
N ASN A 247 -9.32 8.91 16.11
CA ASN A 247 -8.82 9.90 17.06
C ASN A 247 -7.36 9.65 17.49
N LEU A 248 -6.48 9.46 16.51
CA LEU A 248 -5.04 9.20 16.72
C LEU A 248 -4.19 10.43 16.39
N HIS A 249 -3.13 10.64 17.17
CA HIS A 249 -2.14 11.71 16.94
C HIS A 249 -0.82 11.14 16.42
N ILE A 250 -0.85 10.52 15.23
CA ILE A 250 0.33 9.94 14.58
C ILE A 250 0.85 10.90 13.50
N PRO A 251 2.16 11.18 13.43
CA PRO A 251 2.70 12.10 12.42
C PRO A 251 2.32 11.72 10.99
N HIS A 252 1.98 12.72 10.18
CA HIS A 252 1.57 12.55 8.77
C HIS A 252 2.64 11.93 7.86
N ASN A 253 3.92 11.99 8.28
CA ASN A 253 5.02 11.35 7.57
C ASN A 253 5.01 9.82 7.69
N ASN A 254 4.30 9.26 8.67
CA ASN A 254 4.14 7.82 8.81
C ASN A 254 3.06 7.31 7.84
N ILE A 255 3.50 7.01 6.61
CA ILE A 255 2.61 6.58 5.52
C ILE A 255 2.22 5.10 5.58
N PHE A 256 2.76 4.31 6.50
CA PHE A 256 2.41 2.89 6.68
C PHE A 256 1.50 2.68 7.88
N LEU A 257 0.68 1.63 7.82
CA LEU A 257 -0.16 1.15 8.92
C LEU A 257 0.71 0.64 10.08
N LEU A 258 0.44 1.14 11.27
CA LEU A 258 1.16 0.82 12.50
C LEU A 258 0.34 -0.14 13.37
N PRO A 259 0.98 -0.90 14.28
CA PRO A 259 0.27 -1.78 15.22
C PRO A 259 -0.83 -1.03 16.00
N ARG A 260 -0.54 0.20 16.43
CA ARG A 260 -1.48 1.07 17.14
C ARG A 260 -2.74 1.37 16.32
N ASP A 261 -2.63 1.49 15.00
CA ASP A 261 -3.79 1.72 14.13
C ASP A 261 -4.71 0.49 14.12
N ILE A 262 -4.15 -0.72 14.11
CA ILE A 262 -4.91 -1.97 14.15
C ILE A 262 -5.66 -2.11 15.48
N LEU A 263 -5.01 -1.79 16.60
CA LEU A 263 -5.63 -1.84 17.92
C LEU A 263 -6.76 -0.82 18.06
N ALA A 264 -6.53 0.44 17.68
CA ALA A 264 -7.57 1.46 17.69
C ALA A 264 -8.73 1.12 16.74
N ALA A 265 -8.44 0.56 15.56
CA ALA A 265 -9.44 0.07 14.64
C ALA A 265 -10.32 -1.04 15.23
N ALA A 266 -9.70 -1.91 16.03
CA ALA A 266 -10.37 -2.99 16.74
C ALA A 266 -11.24 -2.49 17.88
N ASP A 267 -10.77 -1.54 18.69
CA ASP A 267 -11.56 -0.93 19.75
C ASP A 267 -12.81 -0.24 19.19
N HIS A 268 -12.67 0.54 18.12
CA HIS A 268 -13.83 1.14 17.45
C HIS A 268 -14.81 0.09 16.89
N LEU A 269 -14.32 -1.06 16.40
CA LEU A 269 -15.18 -2.15 15.94
C LEU A 269 -15.98 -2.77 17.10
N ILE A 270 -15.37 -2.85 18.29
CA ILE A 270 -16.03 -3.30 19.52
C ILE A 270 -17.10 -2.28 19.94
N GLU A 271 -16.78 -0.99 19.95
CA GLU A 271 -17.72 0.09 20.28
C GLU A 271 -18.96 0.07 19.41
N MET A 272 -18.79 -0.12 18.10
CA MET A 272 -19.91 -0.29 17.17
C MET A 272 -20.77 -1.51 17.52
N LYS A 273 -20.15 -2.63 17.91
CA LYS A 273 -20.88 -3.82 18.33
C LYS A 273 -21.66 -3.59 19.63
N LEU A 274 -21.17 -2.71 20.50
CA LEU A 274 -21.85 -2.28 21.72
C LEU A 274 -22.92 -1.20 21.46
N GLY A 275 -23.05 -0.70 20.23
CA GLY A 275 -24.03 0.31 19.84
C GLY A 275 -23.61 1.76 20.14
N MET A 276 -22.32 1.99 20.41
CA MET A 276 -21.78 3.30 20.79
C MET A 276 -21.36 4.15 19.58
N ASP A 277 -21.18 3.55 18.41
CA ASP A 277 -20.80 4.24 17.17
C ASP A 277 -21.65 3.75 15.98
N THR A 278 -21.77 4.59 14.95
CA THR A 278 -22.62 4.35 13.78
C THR A 278 -21.82 3.88 12.56
N PRO A 279 -22.40 3.02 11.69
CA PRO A 279 -21.77 2.61 10.45
C PRO A 279 -21.43 3.79 9.55
N SER A 280 -20.28 3.71 8.86
CA SER A 280 -19.89 4.71 7.88
C SER A 280 -20.64 4.52 6.56
N ASP A 281 -21.14 5.61 5.97
CA ASP A 281 -21.60 5.60 4.58
C ASP A 281 -20.39 5.63 3.63
N MET A 282 -19.96 4.46 3.17
CA MET A 282 -18.85 4.33 2.22
C MET A 282 -19.13 4.98 0.86
N ASN A 283 -20.40 5.22 0.51
CA ASN A 283 -20.79 5.79 -0.78
C ASN A 283 -20.82 7.32 -0.78
N HIS A 284 -20.75 7.95 0.39
CA HIS A 284 -20.66 9.40 0.51
C HIS A 284 -19.43 9.94 -0.25
N LEU A 285 -19.60 11.00 -1.04
CA LEU A 285 -18.54 11.55 -1.91
C LEU A 285 -17.28 11.96 -1.13
N LYS A 286 -17.42 12.43 0.12
CA LYS A 286 -16.29 12.71 1.04
C LYS A 286 -15.33 11.52 1.23
N ASN A 287 -15.85 10.30 1.08
CA ASN A 287 -15.11 9.05 1.24
C ASN A 287 -14.60 8.51 -0.12
N LYS A 288 -14.84 9.25 -1.20
CA LYS A 288 -14.33 8.96 -2.53
C LYS A 288 -13.22 9.93 -2.89
N ARG A 289 -12.30 9.47 -3.73
CA ARG A 289 -11.29 10.30 -4.37
C ARG A 289 -11.30 10.10 -5.86
N ILE A 290 -10.87 11.13 -6.57
CA ILE A 290 -10.68 11.09 -8.01
C ILE A 290 -9.22 10.74 -8.29
N ARG A 291 -8.97 9.69 -9.07
CA ARG A 291 -7.69 9.46 -9.73
C ARG A 291 -7.76 10.00 -11.14
N SER A 292 -6.93 10.98 -11.42
CA SER A 292 -6.77 11.57 -12.74
C SER A 292 -5.84 10.75 -13.62
N VAL A 293 -5.76 11.08 -14.91
CA VAL A 293 -4.74 10.51 -15.83
C VAL A 293 -3.31 10.64 -15.26
N ALA A 294 -3.03 11.73 -14.55
CA ALA A 294 -1.71 11.96 -13.95
C ALA A 294 -1.39 10.93 -12.86
N ASP A 295 -2.35 10.65 -11.97
CA ASP A 295 -2.17 9.68 -10.88
C ASP A 295 -2.05 8.25 -11.46
N LEU A 296 -2.84 7.92 -12.48
CA LEU A 296 -2.81 6.62 -13.13
C LEU A 296 -1.49 6.36 -13.87
N LEU A 297 -0.96 7.37 -14.57
CA LEU A 297 0.35 7.27 -15.21
C LEU A 297 1.49 7.18 -14.19
N GLN A 298 1.39 7.93 -13.09
CA GLN A 298 2.37 7.86 -12.00
C GLN A 298 2.44 6.44 -11.39
N ASP A 299 1.28 5.82 -11.12
CA ASP A 299 1.21 4.45 -10.62
C ASP A 299 1.86 3.46 -11.60
N GLN A 300 1.56 3.56 -12.90
CA GLN A 300 2.15 2.68 -13.92
C GLN A 300 3.65 2.88 -14.07
N PHE A 301 4.12 4.12 -14.01
CA PHE A 301 5.54 4.44 -14.08
C PHE A 301 6.29 3.91 -12.86
N GLY A 302 5.77 4.09 -11.65
CA GLY A 302 6.35 3.51 -10.43
C GLY A 302 6.42 1.97 -10.49
N LEU A 303 5.39 1.32 -11.02
CA LEU A 303 5.41 -0.13 -11.24
C LEU A 303 6.46 -0.57 -12.27
N ALA A 304 6.70 0.24 -13.31
CA ALA A 304 7.71 -0.03 -14.32
C ALA A 304 9.13 0.14 -13.78
N LEU A 305 9.38 1.10 -12.88
CA LEU A 305 10.68 1.31 -12.25
C LEU A 305 11.08 0.20 -11.26
N VAL A 306 10.10 -0.46 -10.64
CA VAL A 306 10.34 -1.52 -9.64
C VAL A 306 10.51 -2.92 -10.26
N ARG A 307 10.07 -3.11 -11.51
CA ARG A 307 10.14 -4.38 -12.23
C ARG A 307 11.42 -4.52 -13.02
#